data_AF-A0A822HB38-F1
#
_entry.id   AF-A0A822HB38-F1
#
_cell.length_a   1.000
_cell.length_b   1.000
_cell.length_c   1.000
_cell.angle_alpha   90.00
_cell.angle_beta   90.00
_cell.angle_gamma   90.00
#
_symmetry.space_group_name_H-M   'P 1'
#
loop_
_entity.id
_entity.type
_entity.pdbx_description
1 polymer ?
#
loop_
_entity_poly.entity_id
_entity_poly.type
_entity_poly.pdbx_seq_one_letter_code
_entity_poly.pdbx_strand_id
1 'polypeptide(L)'
;QSSSPQPCQTRDLPVSTGRSFGGEYGWVSPFIIEVRRDLKLEPHELPSKKPEMIPMLVDKAAEGIIKEGKYIRKEEEAKELANMLKEKKNQGIEEVWKCCAYLYSLESFLYKTLNTAMRLVGDKDHEEVWRSKVRTLGPFCLLLWDDPFNKRAKANKTLYRGANL
;
A
#
# COMPACT_ATOMS: atom_id res chain seq x y z
N GLN A 1 -38.54 14.58 23.14
CA GLN A 1 -37.33 13.73 23.10
C GLN A 1 -36.59 14.07 21.82
N SER A 2 -35.52 14.85 21.95
CA SER A 2 -34.74 15.42 20.86
C SER A 2 -33.61 14.46 20.48
N SER A 3 -33.72 13.85 19.31
CA SER A 3 -32.70 12.95 18.75
C SER A 3 -31.54 13.78 18.21
N SER A 4 -30.37 13.68 18.85
CA SER A 4 -29.13 14.26 18.35
C SER A 4 -28.75 13.63 17.00
N PRO A 5 -28.39 14.40 15.96
CA PRO A 5 -27.90 13.83 14.73
C PRO A 5 -26.51 13.21 14.96
N GLN A 6 -26.35 11.95 14.58
CA GLN A 6 -25.04 11.29 14.57
C GLN A 6 -24.09 12.02 13.61
N PRO A 7 -22.80 12.19 13.97
CA PRO A 7 -21.85 12.85 13.09
C PRO A 7 -21.65 12.01 11.82
N CYS A 8 -21.95 12.63 10.69
CA CYS A 8 -21.71 12.10 9.36
C CYS A 8 -20.20 11.79 9.26
N GLN A 9 -19.84 10.52 9.08
CA GLN A 9 -18.45 10.14 8.80
C GLN A 9 -18.03 10.84 7.52
N THR A 10 -17.18 11.85 7.65
CA THR A 10 -16.60 12.57 6.53
C THR A 10 -15.82 11.58 5.69
N ARG A 11 -16.38 11.19 4.54
CA ARG A 11 -15.63 10.50 3.50
C ARG A 11 -14.52 11.46 3.08
N ASP A 12 -13.28 11.04 3.25
CA ASP A 12 -12.12 11.76 2.72
C ASP A 12 -12.19 11.74 1.19
N LEU A 13 -12.91 12.73 0.65
CA LEU A 13 -12.97 13.00 -0.78
C LEU A 13 -11.61 13.54 -1.26
N PRO A 14 -11.25 13.33 -2.54
CA PRO A 14 -9.90 13.50 -3.07
C PRO A 14 -9.31 14.92 -2.99
N VAL A 15 -10.00 15.92 -2.44
CA VAL A 15 -9.58 17.34 -2.43
C VAL A 15 -9.84 18.06 -1.10
N SER A 16 -10.19 17.38 0.01
CA SER A 16 -10.38 18.08 1.29
C SER A 16 -9.04 18.52 1.91
N THR A 17 -8.95 19.82 2.21
CA THR A 17 -7.83 20.49 2.87
C THR A 17 -7.80 20.12 4.36
N GLY A 18 -7.13 19.00 4.69
CA GLY A 18 -6.95 18.53 6.06
C GLY A 18 -6.21 17.20 6.17
N ARG A 19 -5.38 16.84 5.17
CA ARG A 19 -4.79 15.50 5.06
C ARG A 19 -3.85 15.17 6.21
N SER A 20 -4.07 14.00 6.79
CA SER A 20 -3.23 13.35 7.82
C SER A 20 -1.78 13.06 7.36
N PHE A 21 -1.47 13.25 6.06
CA PHE A 21 -0.16 13.00 5.43
C PHE A 21 0.28 14.11 4.46
N GLY A 22 -0.46 15.23 4.37
CA GLY A 22 -0.36 16.21 3.28
C GLY A 22 0.89 17.13 3.27
N GLY A 23 1.99 16.75 3.93
CA GLY A 23 3.21 17.56 3.99
C GLY A 23 4.29 17.16 2.97
N GLU A 24 4.47 15.85 2.77
CA GLU A 24 5.57 15.26 1.98
C GLU A 24 5.08 14.51 0.74
N TYR A 25 3.94 13.82 0.85
CA TYR A 25 3.30 13.11 -0.26
C TYR A 25 2.08 13.90 -0.71
N GLY A 26 1.92 14.11 -2.03
CA GLY A 26 0.80 14.86 -2.60
C GLY A 26 -0.55 14.20 -2.25
N TRP A 27 -1.00 13.24 -3.07
CA TRP A 27 -2.21 12.46 -2.84
C TRP A 27 -1.92 11.14 -2.13
N VAL A 28 -2.70 10.84 -1.10
CA VAL A 28 -2.65 9.55 -0.38
C VAL A 28 -3.84 8.73 -0.81
N SER A 29 -3.58 7.50 -1.28
CA SER A 29 -4.64 6.60 -1.71
C SER A 29 -5.56 6.23 -0.54
N PRO A 30 -6.90 6.18 -0.73
CA PRO A 30 -7.82 5.63 0.26
C PRO A 30 -7.41 4.23 0.73
N PHE A 31 -6.78 3.43 -0.14
CA PHE A 31 -6.22 2.14 0.23
C PHE A 31 -5.16 2.27 1.33
N ILE A 32 -4.22 3.21 1.20
CA ILE A 32 -3.16 3.44 2.20
C ILE A 32 -3.73 3.95 3.52
N ILE A 33 -4.80 4.75 3.47
CA ILE A 33 -5.52 5.19 4.67
C ILE A 33 -6.11 3.98 5.42
N GLU A 34 -6.73 3.05 4.70
CA GLU A 34 -7.31 1.84 5.29
C GLU A 34 -6.23 0.88 5.81
N VAL A 35 -5.10 0.74 5.10
CA VAL A 35 -3.94 -0.04 5.57
C VAL A 35 -3.41 0.51 6.89
N ARG A 36 -3.25 1.82 6.99
CA ARG A 36 -2.81 2.48 8.22
C ARG A 36 -3.76 2.16 9.39
N ARG A 37 -5.07 2.22 9.15
CA ARG A 37 -6.10 1.90 10.16
C ARG A 37 -6.00 0.44 10.59
N ASP A 38 -5.86 -0.49 9.65
CA ASP A 38 -5.73 -1.92 9.92
C ASP A 38 -4.46 -2.23 10.74
N LEU A 39 -3.34 -1.55 10.42
CA LEU A 39 -2.08 -1.65 11.13
C LEU A 39 -2.02 -0.85 12.43
N LYS A 40 -3.08 -0.09 12.77
CA LYS A 40 -3.17 0.78 13.96
C LYS A 40 -2.03 1.79 14.06
N LEU A 41 -1.64 2.38 12.93
CA LEU A 41 -0.57 3.37 12.86
C LEU A 41 -1.12 4.80 12.94
N GLU A 42 -0.46 5.65 13.70
CA GLU A 42 -0.74 7.08 13.72
C GLU A 42 -0.23 7.76 12.42
N PRO A 43 -0.77 8.92 12.03
CA PRO A 43 -0.41 9.55 10.75
C PRO A 43 1.07 9.94 10.61
N HIS A 44 1.80 10.04 11.72
CA HIS A 44 3.22 10.35 11.72
C HIS A 44 4.12 9.11 11.84
N GLU A 45 3.53 7.91 11.94
CA GLU A 45 4.23 6.63 12.11
C GLU A 45 4.42 5.91 10.77
N LEU A 46 5.21 6.52 9.90
CA LEU A 46 5.61 5.91 8.63
C LEU A 46 6.87 5.05 8.78
N PRO A 47 7.03 3.98 7.96
CA PRO A 47 8.24 3.16 7.94
C PRO A 47 9.55 3.97 7.83
N SER A 48 9.55 5.03 7.03
CA SER A 48 10.66 5.97 6.83
C SER A 48 10.99 6.80 8.07
N LYS A 49 10.02 6.98 8.97
CA LYS A 49 10.14 7.77 10.21
C LYS A 49 10.37 6.91 11.45
N LYS A 50 10.05 5.62 11.37
CA LYS A 50 10.19 4.62 12.44
C LYS A 50 10.88 3.35 11.93
N PRO A 51 12.21 3.39 11.71
CA PRO A 51 12.94 2.27 11.11
C PRO A 51 12.80 0.94 11.88
N GLU A 52 12.58 1.00 13.19
CA GLU A 52 12.36 -0.14 14.06
C GLU A 52 11.15 -1.00 13.66
N MET A 53 10.18 -0.43 12.96
CA MET A 53 8.98 -1.15 12.53
C MET A 53 9.16 -1.91 11.21
N ILE A 54 10.20 -1.57 10.43
CA ILE A 54 10.44 -2.11 9.09
C ILE A 54 10.51 -3.63 9.10
N PRO A 55 11.26 -4.29 10.01
CA PRO A 55 11.37 -5.74 10.00
C PRO A 55 10.01 -6.44 10.18
N MET A 56 9.17 -5.91 11.07
CA MET A 56 7.81 -6.42 11.30
C MET A 56 6.92 -6.24 10.06
N LEU A 57 7.00 -5.08 9.40
CA LEU A 57 6.22 -4.83 8.18
C LEU A 57 6.67 -5.73 7.03
N VAL A 58 7.96 -6.00 6.90
CA VAL A 58 8.51 -6.93 5.91
C VAL A 58 8.00 -8.34 6.15
N ASP A 59 7.98 -8.82 7.39
CA ASP A 59 7.42 -10.14 7.72
C ASP A 59 5.94 -10.22 7.34
N LYS A 60 5.13 -9.23 7.76
CA LYS A 60 3.70 -9.16 7.44
C LYS A 60 3.45 -9.09 5.93
N ALA A 61 4.25 -8.31 5.20
CA ALA A 61 4.17 -8.20 3.75
C ALA A 61 4.47 -9.54 3.07
N ALA A 62 5.53 -10.21 3.49
CA ALA A 62 5.92 -11.52 2.96
C ALA A 62 4.86 -12.60 3.24
N GLU A 63 4.28 -12.63 4.44
CA GLU A 63 3.15 -13.50 4.78
C GLU A 63 1.91 -13.22 3.91
N GLY A 64 1.61 -11.94 3.69
CA GLY A 64 0.55 -11.47 2.81
C GLY A 64 0.70 -11.97 1.37
N ILE A 65 1.90 -11.81 0.81
CA ILE A 65 2.26 -12.29 -0.54
C ILE A 65 2.04 -13.80 -0.64
N ILE A 66 2.54 -14.57 0.34
CA ILE A 66 2.37 -16.03 0.37
C ILE A 66 0.89 -16.42 0.44
N LYS A 67 0.10 -15.74 1.28
CA LYS A 67 -1.33 -16.03 1.45
C LYS A 67 -2.12 -15.78 0.15
N GLU A 68 -1.82 -14.68 -0.53
CA GLU A 68 -2.43 -14.36 -1.82
C GLU A 68 -2.01 -15.35 -2.91
N GLY A 69 -0.72 -15.71 -2.96
CA GLY A 69 -0.21 -16.73 -3.86
C GLY A 69 -0.90 -18.08 -3.70
N LYS A 70 -1.12 -18.52 -2.46
CA LYS A 70 -1.89 -19.75 -2.15
C LYS A 70 -3.30 -19.69 -2.70
N TYR A 71 -3.99 -18.57 -2.50
CA TYR A 71 -5.37 -18.41 -2.97
C TYR A 71 -5.51 -18.58 -4.49
N ILE A 72 -4.52 -18.13 -5.26
CA ILE A 72 -4.53 -18.20 -6.73
C ILE A 72 -3.68 -19.34 -7.30
N ARG A 73 -3.22 -20.29 -6.46
CA ARG A 73 -2.38 -21.43 -6.86
C ARG A 73 -1.03 -21.04 -7.49
N LYS A 74 -0.42 -19.96 -7.00
CA LYS A 74 0.91 -19.44 -7.35
C LYS A 74 1.89 -19.50 -6.17
N GLU A 75 1.86 -20.61 -5.44
CA GLU A 75 2.56 -20.74 -4.16
C GLU A 75 4.09 -20.61 -4.28
N GLU A 76 4.70 -21.27 -5.27
CA GLU A 76 6.15 -21.24 -5.46
C GLU A 76 6.63 -19.81 -5.80
N GLU A 77 6.00 -19.16 -6.78
CA GLU A 77 6.26 -17.75 -7.11
C GLU A 77 6.09 -16.86 -5.88
N ALA A 78 5.04 -17.06 -5.08
CA ALA A 78 4.81 -16.26 -3.89
C ALA A 78 5.85 -16.47 -2.79
N LYS A 79 6.36 -17.70 -2.62
CA LYS A 79 7.48 -17.98 -1.70
C LYS A 79 8.76 -17.30 -2.18
N GLU A 80 9.05 -17.35 -3.48
CA GLU A 80 10.21 -16.67 -4.06
C GLU A 80 10.16 -15.16 -3.81
N LEU A 81 9.05 -14.50 -4.17
CA LEU A 81 8.88 -13.06 -3.95
C LEU A 81 8.96 -12.68 -2.46
N ALA A 82 8.36 -13.50 -1.59
CA ALA A 82 8.39 -13.30 -0.15
C ALA A 82 9.81 -13.45 0.44
N ASN A 83 10.59 -14.43 -0.06
CA ASN A 83 11.97 -14.63 0.36
C ASN A 83 12.86 -13.46 -0.07
N MET A 84 12.72 -12.98 -1.31
CA MET A 84 13.44 -11.79 -1.80
C MET A 84 13.19 -10.57 -0.91
N LEU A 85 11.96 -10.35 -0.46
CA LEU A 85 11.62 -9.26 0.45
C LEU A 85 12.25 -9.47 1.84
N LYS A 86 12.19 -10.69 2.38
CA LYS A 86 12.76 -11.04 3.70
C LYS A 86 14.27 -10.88 3.75
N GLU A 87 14.99 -11.10 2.65
CA GLU A 87 16.44 -10.87 2.58
C GLU A 87 16.82 -9.39 2.84
N LYS A 88 15.91 -8.46 2.51
CA LYS A 88 16.13 -7.02 2.70
C LYS A 88 15.65 -6.48 4.04
N LYS A 89 15.01 -7.32 4.86
CA LYS A 89 14.36 -6.98 6.14
C LYS A 89 15.16 -6.05 7.06
N ASN A 90 16.46 -6.31 7.19
CA ASN A 90 17.35 -5.60 8.13
C ASN A 90 18.26 -4.57 7.44
N GLN A 91 18.02 -4.26 6.16
CA GLN A 91 18.87 -3.38 5.35
C GLN A 91 18.37 -1.92 5.33
N GLY A 92 17.31 -1.61 6.08
CA GLY A 92 16.71 -0.27 6.15
C GLY A 92 15.66 0.01 5.07
N ILE A 93 14.98 1.15 5.17
CA ILE A 93 13.81 1.46 4.34
C ILE A 93 14.18 1.61 2.85
N GLU A 94 15.35 2.14 2.54
CA GLU A 94 15.79 2.33 1.16
C GLU A 94 15.90 1.01 0.38
N GLU A 95 16.55 0.00 0.96
CA GLU A 95 16.74 -1.30 0.32
C GLU A 95 15.43 -2.10 0.28
N VAL A 96 14.62 -2.00 1.33
CA VAL A 96 13.27 -2.61 1.34
C VAL A 96 12.39 -1.97 0.26
N TRP A 97 12.39 -0.64 0.15
CA TRP A 97 11.61 0.09 -0.84
C TRP A 97 12.04 -0.27 -2.26
N LYS A 98 13.35 -0.29 -2.56
CA LYS A 98 13.88 -0.74 -3.86
C LYS A 98 13.42 -2.15 -4.20
N CYS A 99 13.44 -3.05 -3.22
CA CYS A 99 12.93 -4.41 -3.40
C CYS A 99 11.43 -4.43 -3.69
N CYS A 100 10.61 -3.70 -2.93
CA CYS A 100 9.18 -3.56 -3.19
C CYS A 100 8.90 -3.02 -4.59
N ALA A 101 9.63 -1.98 -5.02
CA ALA A 101 9.50 -1.41 -6.36
C ALA A 101 9.88 -2.42 -7.44
N TYR A 102 10.97 -3.17 -7.25
CA TYR A 102 11.38 -4.25 -8.14
C TYR A 102 10.31 -5.34 -8.23
N LEU A 103 9.83 -5.87 -7.10
CA LEU A 103 8.81 -6.92 -7.07
C LEU A 103 7.50 -6.48 -7.73
N TYR A 104 7.11 -5.21 -7.55
CA TYR A 104 5.94 -4.63 -8.21
C TYR A 104 6.13 -4.43 -9.72
N SER A 105 7.37 -4.29 -10.20
CA SER A 105 7.68 -4.15 -11.62
C SER A 105 7.75 -5.48 -12.39
N LEU A 106 7.89 -6.61 -11.66
CA LEU A 106 7.88 -7.93 -12.26
C LEU A 106 6.51 -8.23 -12.88
N GLU A 107 6.51 -9.01 -13.97
CA GLU A 107 5.28 -9.59 -14.51
C GLU A 107 4.78 -10.75 -13.66
N SER A 108 4.50 -10.46 -12.39
CA SER A 108 4.09 -11.41 -11.37
C SER A 108 2.60 -11.34 -11.08
N PHE A 109 2.10 -12.31 -10.32
CA PHE A 109 0.75 -12.22 -9.79
C PHE A 109 0.57 -11.00 -8.86
N LEU A 110 1.63 -10.59 -8.16
CA LEU A 110 1.57 -9.53 -7.16
C LEU A 110 1.15 -8.20 -7.78
N TYR A 111 1.79 -7.81 -8.89
CA TYR A 111 1.43 -6.62 -9.67
C TYR A 111 -0.03 -6.69 -10.17
N LYS A 112 -0.43 -7.83 -10.75
CA LYS A 112 -1.77 -8.03 -11.32
C LYS A 112 -2.85 -7.93 -10.24
N THR A 113 -2.64 -8.57 -9.09
CA THR A 113 -3.56 -8.55 -7.93
C THR A 113 -3.66 -7.15 -7.33
N LEU A 114 -2.54 -6.48 -7.10
CA LEU A 114 -2.52 -5.12 -6.54
C LEU A 114 -3.26 -4.13 -7.42
N ASN A 115 -2.98 -4.13 -8.72
CA ASN A 115 -3.65 -3.21 -9.64
C ASN A 115 -5.14 -3.48 -9.76
N THR A 116 -5.56 -4.74 -9.71
CA THR A 116 -6.98 -5.10 -9.71
C THR A 116 -7.65 -4.60 -8.44
N ALA A 117 -7.05 -4.84 -7.28
CA ALA A 117 -7.57 -4.37 -5.99
C ALA A 117 -7.67 -2.84 -5.93
N MET A 118 -6.62 -2.14 -6.38
CA MET A 118 -6.58 -0.67 -6.39
C MET A 118 -7.64 -0.04 -7.30
N ARG A 119 -8.02 -0.69 -8.41
CA ARG A 119 -9.12 -0.23 -9.28
C ARG A 119 -10.49 -0.34 -8.63
N LEU A 120 -10.67 -1.28 -7.70
CA LEU A 120 -11.93 -1.53 -7.00
C LEU A 120 -12.08 -0.67 -5.74
N VAL A 121 -11.05 0.09 -5.34
CA VAL A 121 -11.11 0.91 -4.11
C VAL A 121 -12.19 1.97 -4.25
N GLY A 122 -13.13 1.95 -3.29
CA GLY A 122 -14.28 2.85 -3.27
C GLY A 122 -15.52 2.32 -4.01
N ASP A 123 -15.39 1.19 -4.72
CA ASP A 123 -16.54 0.44 -5.22
C ASP A 123 -17.22 -0.28 -4.04
N LYS A 124 -18.54 -0.07 -3.90
CA LYS A 124 -19.36 -0.67 -2.85
C LYS A 124 -19.68 -2.12 -3.13
N ASP A 125 -19.86 -2.49 -4.39
CA ASP A 125 -20.29 -3.84 -4.78
C ASP A 125 -19.13 -4.84 -4.61
N HIS A 126 -17.89 -4.33 -4.64
CA HIS A 126 -16.66 -5.10 -4.48
C HIS A 126 -15.90 -4.73 -3.19
N GLU A 127 -16.59 -4.18 -2.18
CA GLU A 127 -15.95 -3.67 -0.96
C GLU A 127 -15.16 -4.76 -0.22
N GLU A 128 -15.74 -5.95 -0.08
CA GLU A 128 -15.10 -7.09 0.55
C GLU A 128 -13.81 -7.50 -0.18
N VAL A 129 -13.81 -7.43 -1.51
CA VAL A 129 -12.68 -7.83 -2.35
C VAL A 129 -11.48 -6.95 -2.05
N TRP A 130 -11.60 -5.62 -2.16
CA TRP A 130 -10.44 -4.74 -1.94
C TRP A 130 -10.06 -4.64 -0.46
N ARG A 131 -11.02 -4.71 0.47
CA ARG A 131 -10.71 -4.74 1.92
C ARG A 131 -9.96 -6.00 2.34
N SER A 132 -10.26 -7.16 1.75
CA SER A 132 -9.48 -8.37 2.02
C SER A 132 -7.99 -8.16 1.69
N LYS A 133 -7.70 -7.41 0.61
CA LYS A 133 -6.34 -7.09 0.17
C LYS A 133 -5.64 -6.06 1.05
N VAL A 134 -6.39 -5.18 1.72
CA VAL A 134 -5.83 -4.31 2.76
C VAL A 134 -5.17 -5.15 3.86
N ARG A 135 -5.84 -6.22 4.31
CA ARG A 135 -5.30 -7.08 5.39
C ARG A 135 -4.12 -7.94 4.97
N THR A 136 -4.06 -8.36 3.70
CA THR A 136 -2.99 -9.24 3.20
C THR A 136 -1.84 -8.45 2.58
N LEU A 137 -2.12 -7.62 1.59
CA LEU A 137 -1.10 -6.89 0.81
C LEU A 137 -0.88 -5.46 1.32
N GLY A 138 -1.64 -5.00 2.30
CA GLY A 138 -1.48 -3.67 2.89
C GLY A 138 -0.07 -3.34 3.35
N PRO A 139 0.59 -4.19 4.16
CA PRO A 139 1.97 -3.96 4.59
C PRO A 139 2.94 -3.76 3.41
N PHE A 140 2.79 -4.56 2.35
CA PHE A 140 3.59 -4.40 1.13
C PHE A 140 3.32 -3.05 0.45
N CYS A 141 2.04 -2.68 0.29
CA CYS A 141 1.66 -1.39 -0.28
C CYS A 141 2.19 -0.21 0.53
N LEU A 142 2.19 -0.31 1.86
CA LEU A 142 2.72 0.74 2.73
C LEU A 142 4.23 0.93 2.52
N LEU A 143 4.99 -0.18 2.48
CA LEU A 143 6.42 -0.16 2.20
C LEU A 143 6.74 0.38 0.81
N LEU A 144 5.92 0.08 -0.20
CA LEU A 144 6.09 0.60 -1.56
C LEU A 144 5.71 2.09 -1.68
N TRP A 145 4.69 2.52 -0.95
CA TRP A 145 4.17 3.89 -1.04
C TRP A 145 5.06 4.90 -0.30
N ASP A 146 5.67 4.51 0.80
CA ASP A 146 6.55 5.36 1.62
C ASP A 146 7.97 5.46 1.03
N ASP A 147 8.07 6.14 -0.12
CA ASP A 147 9.31 6.35 -0.87
C ASP A 147 10.30 7.28 -0.14
N PRO A 148 11.42 6.74 0.39
CA PRO A 148 12.42 7.55 1.10
C PRO A 148 13.18 8.51 0.17
N PHE A 149 13.09 8.34 -1.15
CA PHE A 149 13.75 9.16 -2.16
C PHE A 149 12.89 10.29 -2.70
N ASN A 150 11.64 10.41 -2.25
CA ASN A 150 10.68 11.39 -2.76
C ASN A 150 11.04 12.83 -2.35
N LYS A 151 12.07 13.37 -3.01
CA LYS A 151 12.40 14.80 -3.03
C LYS A 151 11.45 15.42 -4.05
N ARG A 152 10.33 16.01 -3.58
CA ARG A 152 9.31 16.75 -4.36
C ARG A 152 9.71 16.93 -5.82
N ALA A 153 9.12 16.13 -6.71
CA ALA A 153 9.47 16.10 -8.13
C ALA A 153 9.41 17.51 -8.75
N LYS A 154 10.56 18.17 -8.86
CA LYS A 154 10.75 19.41 -9.63
C LYS A 154 11.03 19.03 -11.07
N ALA A 155 10.02 18.58 -11.80
CA ALA A 155 10.11 18.53 -13.25
C ALA A 155 8.73 18.43 -13.90
N ASN A 156 8.41 19.39 -14.77
CA ASN A 156 7.36 19.22 -15.77
C ASN A 156 7.86 18.13 -16.75
N LYS A 157 7.53 16.87 -16.47
CA LYS A 157 7.83 15.74 -17.37
C LYS A 157 6.54 15.29 -18.04
N THR A 158 6.55 15.26 -19.36
CA THR A 158 5.51 14.58 -20.14
C THR A 158 5.85 13.09 -20.20
N LEU A 159 4.87 12.26 -19.83
CA LEU A 159 4.98 10.80 -19.85
C LEU A 159 3.85 10.24 -20.75
N TYR A 160 4.12 9.12 -21.41
CA TYR A 160 3.17 8.43 -22.27
C TYR A 160 2.88 7.03 -21.72
N ARG A 161 1.62 6.62 -21.74
CA ARG A 161 1.18 5.27 -21.35
C ARG A 161 0.21 4.75 -22.40
N GLY A 162 0.60 3.69 -23.11
CA GLY A 162 -0.31 2.98 -24.00
C GLY A 162 -1.39 2.26 -23.21
N ALA A 163 -2.64 2.35 -23.69
CA ALA A 163 -3.78 1.61 -23.13
C ALA A 163 -4.64 1.11 -24.29
N ASN A 164 -5.07 -0.15 -24.21
CA ASN A 164 -6.13 -0.67 -25.05
C ASN A 164 -7.45 -0.31 -24.35
N LEU A 165 -8.17 0.67 -24.89
CA LEU A 165 -9.46 1.18 -24.39
C LEU A 165 -10.63 0.35 -24.93
#